data_AF-A0A8E2H1B0-F1
#
_entry.id   AF-A0A8E2H1B0-F1
#
_cell.length_a   1.000
_cell.length_b   1.000
_cell.length_c   1.000
_cell.angle_alpha   90.00
_cell.angle_beta   90.00
_cell.angle_gamma   90.00
#
_symmetry.space_group_name_H-M   'P 1'
#
loop_
_entity.id
_entity.type
_entity.pdbx_description
1 polymer ?
#
loop_
_entity_poly.entity_id
_entity_poly.type
_entity_poly.pdbx_seq_one_letter_code
_entity_poly.pdbx_strand_id
1 'polypeptide(L)'
;MRFTPIQPPRWGAAVAQGIQLAAWLAFNLLAALGFLALAALAIGSFTLDGLMLQLANLATRYVAANAARQAQFNEILIGAFGVSVLIFSLLRSGSALGILFPRQSVARHGNRP
;
A
#
# COMPACT_ATOMS: atom_id res chain seq x y z
N MET A 1 33.01 -14.50 -28.72
CA MET A 1 32.30 -13.19 -28.71
C MET A 1 31.88 -12.91 -27.26
N ARG A 2 32.53 -11.96 -26.56
CA ARG A 2 32.11 -11.54 -25.20
C ARG A 2 31.08 -10.43 -25.36
N PHE A 3 29.87 -10.66 -24.85
CA PHE A 3 28.89 -9.61 -24.68
C PHE A 3 29.36 -8.71 -23.54
N THR A 4 29.71 -7.46 -23.84
CA THR A 4 29.85 -6.40 -22.83
C THR A 4 28.42 -5.97 -22.46
N PRO A 5 27.94 -6.22 -21.23
CA PRO A 5 26.64 -5.73 -20.83
C PRO A 5 26.68 -4.19 -20.81
N ILE A 6 25.79 -3.57 -21.59
CA ILE A 6 25.59 -2.12 -21.55
C ILE A 6 24.97 -1.82 -20.18
N GLN A 7 25.75 -1.17 -19.31
CA GLN A 7 25.27 -0.81 -17.99
C GLN A 7 24.24 0.31 -18.14
N PRO A 8 22.99 0.13 -17.66
CA PRO A 8 21.98 1.16 -17.82
C PRO A 8 22.44 2.46 -17.13
N PRO A 9 22.13 3.62 -17.71
CA PRO A 9 22.52 4.89 -17.12
C PRO A 9 21.88 5.05 -15.74
N ARG A 10 22.60 5.68 -14.81
CA ARG A 10 22.24 5.77 -13.37
C ARG A 10 20.83 6.31 -13.12
N TRP A 11 20.33 7.19 -13.99
CA TRP A 11 18.97 7.73 -13.91
C TRP A 11 17.88 6.68 -14.24
N GLY A 12 18.17 5.71 -15.12
CA GLY A 12 17.23 4.65 -15.46
C GLY A 12 16.93 3.75 -14.26
N ALA A 13 17.95 3.46 -13.44
CA ALA A 13 17.78 2.72 -12.20
C ALA A 13 16.94 3.51 -11.17
N ALA A 14 17.19 4.81 -11.03
CA ALA A 14 16.43 5.67 -10.11
C ALA A 14 14.94 5.77 -10.49
N VAL A 15 14.63 5.92 -11.78
CA VAL A 15 13.25 5.94 -12.28
C VAL A 15 12.55 4.60 -12.02
N ALA A 16 13.24 3.48 -12.29
CA ALA A 16 12.69 2.15 -12.03
C ALA A 16 12.38 1.94 -10.54
N GLN A 17 13.27 2.37 -9.64
CA GLN A 17 13.04 2.34 -8.19
C GLN A 17 11.85 3.21 -7.78
N GLY A 18 11.73 4.42 -8.33
CA GLY A 18 10.60 5.32 -8.07
C GLY A 18 9.26 4.69 -8.46
N ILE A 19 9.18 4.06 -9.64
CA ILE A 19 7.97 3.36 -10.11
C ILE A 19 7.65 2.17 -9.19
N GLN A 20 8.66 1.40 -8.79
CA GLN A 20 8.47 0.25 -7.89
C GLN A 20 7.99 0.69 -6.51
N LEU A 21 8.53 1.78 -5.95
CA LEU A 21 8.07 2.36 -4.69
C LEU A 21 6.62 2.87 -4.80
N ALA A 22 6.28 3.55 -5.89
CA ALA A 22 4.92 4.01 -6.14
C ALA A 22 3.95 2.84 -6.25
N ALA A 23 4.31 1.78 -6.98
CA ALA A 23 3.51 0.57 -7.09
C ALA A 23 3.39 -0.17 -5.75
N TRP A 24 4.46 -0.22 -4.96
CA TRP A 24 4.43 -0.77 -3.61
C TRP A 24 3.46 0.01 -2.71
N LEU A 25 3.53 1.35 -2.72
CA LEU A 25 2.65 2.20 -1.93
C LEU A 25 1.19 2.05 -2.38
N ALA A 26 0.92 2.15 -3.68
CA ALA A 26 -0.42 2.02 -4.25
C ALA A 26 -1.08 0.69 -3.86
N PHE A 27 -0.32 -0.40 -3.85
CA PHE A 27 -0.84 -1.70 -3.44
C PHE A 27 -1.18 -1.74 -1.94
N ASN A 28 -0.37 -1.15 -1.07
CA ASN A 28 -0.69 -1.06 0.36
C ASN A 28 -1.94 -0.20 0.61
N LEU A 29 -2.09 0.92 -0.12
CA LEU A 29 -3.30 1.75 -0.05
C LEU A 29 -4.54 0.97 -0.52
N LEU A 30 -4.43 0.24 -1.64
CA LEU A 30 -5.53 -0.58 -2.16
C LEU A 30 -5.88 -1.74 -1.23
N ALA A 31 -4.88 -2.40 -0.65
CA ALA A 31 -5.09 -3.45 0.34
C ALA A 31 -5.80 -2.92 1.60
N ALA A 32 -5.43 -1.72 2.07
CA ALA A 32 -6.11 -1.06 3.18
C ALA A 32 -7.57 -0.72 2.85
N LEU A 33 -7.85 -0.16 1.66
CA LEU A 33 -9.23 0.08 1.21
C LEU A 33 -10.03 -1.23 1.13
N GLY A 34 -9.45 -2.27 0.54
CA GLY A 34 -10.05 -3.59 0.44
C GLY A 34 -10.34 -4.20 1.81
N PHE A 35 -9.41 -4.09 2.76
CA PHE A 35 -9.60 -4.56 4.13
C PHE A 35 -10.76 -3.86 4.84
N LEU A 36 -10.86 -2.53 4.75
CA LEU A 36 -11.98 -1.79 5.32
C LEU A 36 -13.32 -2.14 4.64
N ALA A 37 -13.31 -2.31 3.32
CA ALA A 37 -14.49 -2.77 2.58
C ALA A 37 -14.92 -4.18 3.01
N LEU A 38 -13.97 -5.11 3.20
CA LEU A 38 -14.25 -6.45 3.71
C LEU A 38 -14.76 -6.43 5.15
N ALA A 39 -14.26 -5.53 6.00
CA ALA A 39 -14.78 -5.35 7.35
C ALA A 39 -16.23 -4.87 7.33
N ALA A 40 -16.55 -3.87 6.51
CA ALA A 40 -17.92 -3.39 6.33
C ALA A 40 -18.84 -4.47 5.74
N LEU A 41 -18.33 -5.25 4.78
CA LEU A 41 -19.03 -6.40 4.20
C LEU A 41 -19.32 -7.48 5.26
N ALA A 42 -18.35 -7.79 6.12
CA ALA A 42 -18.51 -8.75 7.21
C ALA A 42 -19.56 -8.28 8.24
N ILE A 43 -19.53 -7.00 8.60
CA ILE A 43 -20.58 -6.38 9.46
C ILE A 43 -21.95 -6.41 8.74
N GLY A 44 -21.95 -6.28 7.41
CA GLY A 44 -23.11 -6.39 6.52
C GLY A 44 -23.55 -7.83 6.21
N SER A 45 -23.21 -8.82 7.03
CA SER A 45 -23.58 -10.23 6.83
C SER A 45 -23.11 -10.82 5.49
N PHE A 46 -21.99 -10.34 4.96
CA PHE A 46 -21.40 -10.76 3.69
C PHE A 46 -22.30 -10.53 2.46
N THR A 47 -23.16 -9.50 2.51
CA THR A 47 -24.03 -9.13 1.40
C THR A 47 -23.72 -7.74 0.86
N LEU A 48 -23.96 -7.51 -0.43
CA LEU A 48 -23.82 -6.17 -1.02
C LEU A 48 -24.83 -5.19 -0.42
N ASP A 49 -26.06 -5.63 -0.14
CA ASP A 49 -27.07 -4.81 0.52
C ASP A 49 -26.61 -4.38 1.91
N GLY A 50 -26.03 -5.30 2.68
CA GLY A 50 -25.46 -5.00 3.99
C GLY A 50 -24.27 -4.04 3.93
N LEU A 51 -23.37 -4.19 2.96
CA LEU A 51 -22.28 -3.23 2.72
C LEU A 51 -22.83 -1.82 2.43
N MET A 52 -23.78 -1.72 1.50
CA MET A 52 -24.39 -0.43 1.13
C MET A 52 -25.15 0.19 2.30
N LEU A 53 -25.80 -0.61 3.14
CA LEU A 53 -26.44 -0.14 4.36
C LEU A 53 -25.42 0.46 5.34
N GLN A 54 -24.26 -0.18 5.54
CA GLN A 54 -23.20 0.39 6.40
C GLN A 54 -22.65 1.71 5.85
N LEU A 55 -22.43 1.80 4.53
CA LEU A 55 -22.00 3.04 3.88
C LEU A 55 -23.04 4.16 3.99
N ALA A 56 -24.33 3.83 3.80
CA ALA A 56 -25.42 4.78 3.97
C ALA A 56 -25.49 5.28 5.42
N ASN A 57 -25.40 4.38 6.40
CA ASN A 57 -25.39 4.73 7.82
C ASN A 57 -24.21 5.65 8.18
N LEU A 58 -23.02 5.38 7.66
CA LEU A 58 -21.85 6.22 7.87
C LEU A 58 -22.07 7.62 7.27
N ALA A 59 -22.51 7.70 6.01
CA ALA A 59 -22.74 8.95 5.30
C ALA A 59 -23.81 9.80 6.00
N THR A 60 -24.96 9.22 6.35
CA THR A 60 -26.05 9.92 7.04
C THR A 60 -25.58 10.45 8.40
N ARG A 61 -24.84 9.66 9.18
CA ARG A 61 -24.31 10.09 10.48
C ARG A 61 -23.26 11.19 10.35
N TYR A 62 -22.42 11.14 9.31
CA TYR A 62 -21.42 12.17 9.04
C TYR A 62 -22.06 13.52 8.64
N VAL A 63 -23.04 13.50 7.74
CA VAL A 63 -23.72 14.72 7.27
C VAL A 63 -24.58 15.34 8.38
N ALA A 64 -25.22 14.52 9.21
CA ALA A 64 -26.00 15.00 10.35
C ALA A 64 -25.15 15.53 11.52
N ALA A 65 -23.84 15.27 11.52
CA ALA A 65 -22.93 15.71 12.57
C ALA A 65 -22.58 17.20 12.46
N ASN A 66 -22.44 17.88 13.60
CA ASN A 66 -21.86 19.23 13.64
C ASN A 66 -20.35 19.19 13.37
N ALA A 67 -19.72 20.36 13.16
CA ALA A 67 -18.31 20.45 12.79
C ALA A 67 -17.35 19.73 13.76
N ALA A 68 -17.58 19.82 15.07
CA ALA A 68 -16.76 19.13 16.07
C ALA A 68 -16.86 17.59 15.94
N ARG A 69 -18.06 17.05 15.72
CA ARG A 69 -18.26 15.61 15.54
C ARG A 69 -17.77 15.13 14.16
N GLN A 70 -17.86 15.95 13.12
CA GLN A 70 -17.26 15.63 11.82
C GLN A 70 -15.74 15.50 11.91
N ALA A 71 -15.07 16.36 12.68
CA ALA A 71 -13.64 16.21 12.93
C ALA A 71 -13.30 14.86 13.58
N GLN A 72 -14.08 14.44 14.59
CA GLN A 72 -13.94 13.11 15.21
C GLN A 72 -14.17 11.97 14.21
N PHE A 73 -15.17 12.08 13.33
CA PHE A 73 -15.37 11.10 12.26
C PHE A 73 -14.16 11.02 11.33
N ASN A 74 -13.60 12.16 10.92
CA ASN A 74 -12.42 12.20 10.06
C ASN A 74 -11.21 11.56 10.74
N GLU A 75 -10.99 11.83 12.04
CA GLU A 75 -9.93 11.19 12.82
C GLU A 75 -10.09 9.66 12.84
N ILE A 76 -11.31 9.15 13.06
CA ILE A 76 -11.57 7.71 13.07
C ILE A 76 -11.36 7.10 11.68
N LEU A 77 -11.86 7.73 10.62
CA LEU A 77 -11.74 7.22 9.24
C LEU A 77 -10.28 7.23 8.76
N ILE A 78 -9.58 8.35 8.97
CA ILE A 78 -8.16 8.49 8.63
C ILE A 78 -7.33 7.55 9.51
N GLY A 79 -7.66 7.42 10.79
CA GLY A 79 -7.00 6.51 11.71
C GLY A 79 -7.15 5.04 11.28
N ALA A 80 -8.37 4.59 11.00
CA ALA A 80 -8.63 3.22 10.54
C ALA A 80 -7.91 2.91 9.22
N PHE A 81 -7.96 3.85 8.26
CA PHE A 81 -7.24 3.72 7.00
C PHE A 81 -5.72 3.70 7.20
N GLY A 82 -5.18 4.67 7.93
CA GLY A 82 -3.75 4.83 8.21
C GLY A 82 -3.17 3.63 8.95
N VAL A 83 -3.86 3.13 9.98
CA VAL A 83 -3.46 1.91 10.71
C VAL A 83 -3.41 0.71 9.77
N SER A 84 -4.43 0.55 8.91
CA SER A 84 -4.45 -0.54 7.93
C SER A 84 -3.28 -0.44 6.95
N VAL A 85 -3.00 0.77 6.43
CA VAL A 85 -1.84 1.03 5.55
C VAL A 85 -0.53 0.70 6.27
N LEU A 86 -0.37 1.09 7.53
CA LEU A 86 0.81 0.79 8.33
C LEU A 86 0.99 -0.72 8.51
N ILE A 87 -0.08 -1.45 8.84
CA ILE A 87 -0.04 -2.90 8.98
C ILE A 87 0.46 -3.55 7.68
N PHE A 88 -0.17 -3.25 6.54
CA PHE A 88 0.24 -3.82 5.25
C PHE A 88 1.67 -3.42 4.86
N SER A 89 2.04 -2.16 5.11
CA SER A 89 3.39 -1.65 4.85
C SER A 89 4.46 -2.38 5.68
N LEU A 90 4.17 -2.64 6.96
CA LEU A 90 5.07 -3.36 7.86
C LEU A 90 5.20 -4.83 7.45
N LEU A 91 4.09 -5.49 7.14
CA LEU A 91 4.09 -6.86 6.63
C LEU A 91 4.87 -6.99 5.30
N ARG A 92 4.85 -5.93 4.48
CA ARG A 92 5.54 -5.86 3.19
C ARG A 92 6.87 -5.10 3.24
N SER A 93 7.41 -4.85 4.44
CA SER A 93 8.64 -4.06 4.64
C SER A 93 9.86 -4.67 3.95
N GLY A 94 9.96 -6.01 3.91
CA GLY A 94 11.03 -6.71 3.19
C GLY A 94 11.07 -6.41 1.69
N SER A 95 9.91 -6.22 1.06
CA SER A 95 9.82 -5.80 -0.35
C SER A 95 10.29 -4.36 -0.54
N ALA A 96 9.94 -3.45 0.39
CA ALA A 96 10.37 -2.04 0.32
C ALA A 96 11.90 -1.92 0.43
N LEU A 97 12.49 -2.67 1.37
CA LEU A 97 13.93 -2.73 1.55
C LEU A 97 14.64 -3.27 0.31
N GLY A 98 14.07 -4.28 -0.37
CA GLY A 98 14.62 -4.80 -1.62
C GLY A 98 14.62 -3.79 -2.78
N ILE A 99 13.64 -2.88 -2.81
CA ILE A 99 13.55 -1.81 -3.83
C ILE A 99 14.56 -0.69 -3.53
N LEU A 100 14.67 -0.29 -2.26
CA LEU A 100 15.57 0.78 -1.80
C LEU A 100 17.04 0.36 -1.82
N PHE A 101 17.30 -0.91 -1.46
CA PHE A 101 18.63 -1.50 -1.38
C PHE A 101 18.71 -2.72 -2.29
N PRO A 102 18.70 -2.54 -3.63
CA PRO A 102 18.83 -3.64 -4.55
C PRO A 102 20.16 -4.36 -4.29
N ARG A 103 20.10 -5.67 -4.00
CA ARG A 103 21.31 -6.48 -3.81
C ARG A 103 22.16 -6.40 -5.07
N GLN A 104 23.36 -5.86 -4.95
CA GLN A 104 24.36 -5.97 -6.00
C GLN A 104 24.74 -7.44 -6.11
N SER A 105 24.41 -8.09 -7.23
CA SER A 105 24.95 -9.40 -7.54
C SER A 105 26.47 -9.27 -7.57
N VAL A 106 27.13 -9.70 -6.49
CA VAL A 106 28.60 -9.81 -6.46
C VAL A 106 28.96 -10.70 -7.63
N ALA A 107 29.57 -10.11 -8.66
CA ALA A 107 30.16 -10.85 -9.75
C ALA A 107 31.24 -11.72 -9.13
N ARG A 108 30.86 -12.96 -8.80
CA ARG A 108 31.77 -14.03 -8.35
C ARG A 108 32.59 -14.40 -9.59
N HIS A 109 33.53 -13.52 -9.93
CA HIS A 109 34.56 -13.81 -10.92
C HIS A 109 35.32 -15.00 -10.35
N GLY A 110 35.14 -16.14 -11.01
CA GLY A 110 35.75 -17.39 -10.64
C GLY A 110 37.26 -17.23 -10.64
N ASN A 111 37.83 -17.13 -9.45
CA ASN A 111 39.18 -17.58 -9.21
C ASN A 111 39.06 -19.01 -8.70
N ARG A 112 39.02 -19.97 -9.61
CA ARG A 112 39.36 -21.35 -9.30
C ARG A 112 40.80 -21.53 -9.79
N PRO A 113 41.74 -21.92 -8.91
CA PRO A 113 43.13 -22.15 -9.27
C PRO A 113 43.27 -23.28 -10.29
#